data_AF-A0A956DMQ7-F1
#
_entry.id   AF-A0A956DMQ7-F1
#
_cell.length_a   1.000
_cell.length_b   1.000
_cell.length_c   1.000
_cell.angle_alpha   90.00
_cell.angle_beta   90.00
_cell.angle_gamma   90.00
#
_symmetry.space_group_name_H-M   'P 1'
#
loop_
_entity.id
_entity.type
_entity.pdbx_description
1 polymer ?
#
loop_
_entity_poly.entity_id
_entity_poly.type
_entity_poly.pdbx_seq_one_letter_code
_entity_poly.pdbx_strand_id
1 'polypeptide(L)' 'MFITLEDETGTVNLVIYSAVFDHYELVARHAGMMLARGRVDRRGQVVHVRVMHLERLDMPKAHPLTIRSRDFH' A
#
# COMPACT_ATOMS: atom_id res chain seq x y z
N MET A 1 -1.96 10.50 -5.65
CA MET A 1 -0.79 10.02 -4.89
C MET A 1 -0.48 8.60 -5.29
N PHE A 2 0.80 8.22 -5.28
CA PHE A 2 1.25 6.83 -5.49
C PHE A 2 1.90 6.32 -4.20
N ILE A 3 1.58 5.09 -3.80
CA ILE A 3 2.24 4.38 -2.69
C ILE A 3 2.70 3.02 -3.23
N THR A 4 3.95 2.65 -2.97
CA THR A 4 4.42 1.28 -3.18
C THR A 4 4.22 0.51 -1.88
N LEU A 5 3.46 -0.58 -1.94
CA LEU A 5 3.26 -1.51 -0.84
C LEU A 5 4.06 -2.78 -1.11
N GLU A 6 4.83 -3.24 -0.13
CA GLU A 6 5.65 -4.45 -0.22
C GLU A 6 5.13 -5.51 0.76
N ASP A 7 5.10 -6.76 0.32
CA ASP A 7 4.84 -7.94 1.13
C ASP A 7 5.84 -9.07 0.79
N GLU A 8 5.63 -10.26 1.35
CA GLU A 8 6.52 -11.41 1.12
C GLU A 8 6.55 -11.91 -0.34
N THR A 9 5.57 -11.52 -1.16
CA THR A 9 5.40 -11.94 -2.55
C THR A 9 5.90 -10.92 -3.57
N GLY A 10 6.09 -9.66 -3.15
CA GLY A 10 6.66 -8.61 -3.99
C GLY A 10 6.07 -7.24 -3.68
N THR A 11 5.96 -6.40 -4.71
CA THR A 11 5.46 -5.03 -4.58
C THR A 11 4.21 -4.78 -5.42
N VAL A 12 3.36 -3.88 -4.94
CA VAL A 12 2.18 -3.38 -5.66
C VAL A 12 2.13 -1.85 -5.57
N ASN A 13 1.79 -1.21 -6.69
CA ASN A 13 1.66 0.24 -6.75
C ASN A 13 0.20 0.66 -6.55
N LEU A 14 -0.08 1.34 -5.45
CA LEU A 14 -1.38 1.92 -5.16
C LEU A 14 -1.52 3.26 -5.88
N VAL A 15 -2.56 3.40 -6.70
CA VAL A 15 -2.93 4.64 -7.37
C VAL A 15 -4.13 5.26 -6.64
N ILE A 16 -3.88 6.36 -5.93
CA ILE A 16 -4.88 7.05 -5.12
C ILE A 16 -5.24 8.37 -5.81
N TYR A 17 -6.46 8.44 -6.33
CA TYR A 17 -7.02 9.65 -6.94
C TYR A 17 -7.43 10.67 -5.86
N SER A 18 -7.53 11.95 -6.23
CA SER A 18 -7.82 13.06 -5.30
C SER A 18 -9.01 12.78 -4.39
N ALA A 19 -10.17 12.41 -4.94
CA ALA A 19 -11.37 12.14 -4.15
C ALA A 19 -11.18 11.05 -3.06
N VAL A 20 -10.34 10.05 -3.32
CA VAL A 20 -10.02 9.00 -2.35
C VAL A 20 -8.95 9.49 -1.39
N PHE A 21 -7.96 10.22 -1.88
CA PHE A 21 -6.91 10.80 -1.07
C PHE A 21 -7.48 11.75 -0.01
N ASP A 22 -8.39 12.64 -0.39
CA ASP A 22 -8.99 13.64 0.50
C ASP A 22 -9.77 12.98 1.65
N HIS A 23 -10.36 11.80 1.41
CA HIS A 23 -11.08 11.04 2.43
C HIS A 23 -10.15 10.22 3.35
N TYR A 24 -9.01 9.76 2.84
CA TYR A 24 -8.11 8.84 3.53
C TYR A 24 -6.70 9.42 3.79
N GLU A 25 -6.55 10.75 3.77
CA GLU A 25 -5.24 11.42 3.81
C GLU A 25 -4.38 10.96 4.98
N LEU A 26 -4.98 10.85 6.18
CA LEU A 26 -4.27 10.43 7.39
C LEU A 26 -3.68 9.01 7.24
N VAL A 27 -4.47 8.07 6.72
CA VAL A 27 -4.02 6.69 6.49
C VAL A 27 -2.95 6.69 5.41
N ALA A 28 -3.18 7.41 4.31
CA ALA A 28 -2.32 7.39 3.15
C ALA A 28 -0.93 8.00 3.42
N ARG A 29 -0.82 8.96 4.36
CA ARG A 29 0.45 9.60 4.72
C ARG A 29 1.18 8.98 5.91
N HIS A 30 0.45 8.39 6.85
CA HIS A 30 1.02 8.06 8.17
C HIS A 30 0.87 6.58 8.57
N ALA A 31 0.19 5.76 7.78
CA ALA A 31 0.08 4.33 8.09
C ALA A 31 1.43 3.64 7.83
N GLY A 32 2.00 3.01 8.87
CA GLY A 32 3.16 2.11 8.72
C GLY A 32 2.79 0.72 8.17
N MET A 33 1.52 0.35 8.26
CA MET A 33 0.93 -0.83 7.63
C MET A 33 -0.50 -0.50 7.22
N MET A 34 -0.92 -0.97 6.05
CA MET A 34 -2.21 -0.59 5.49
C MET A 34 -2.86 -1.71 4.70
N LEU A 35 -4.19 -1.74 4.73
CA LEU A 35 -5.02 -2.53 3.84
C LEU A 35 -5.58 -1.59 2.76
N ALA A 36 -5.36 -1.94 1.50
CA ALA A 36 -5.91 -1.21 0.35
C ALA A 36 -6.90 -2.09 -0.41
N ARG A 37 -8.09 -1.54 -0.70
CA ARG A 37 -9.09 -2.21 -1.56
C ARG A 37 -9.32 -1.36 -2.81
N GLY A 38 -9.37 -2.01 -3.96
CA GLY A 38 -9.42 -1.31 -5.23
C GLY A 38 -9.56 -2.23 -6.43
N ARG A 39 -9.50 -1.64 -7.62
CA ARG A 39 -9.47 -2.40 -8.88
C ARG A 39 -8.02 -2.65 -9.28
N VAL A 40 -7.71 -3.91 -9.59
CA VAL A 40 -6.39 -4.30 -10.08
C VAL A 40 -6.26 -3.94 -11.57
N ASP A 41 -5.18 -3.26 -11.92
CA ASP A 41 -4.71 -3.06 -13.29
C ASP A 41 -3.33 -3.71 -13.41
N ARG A 42 -3.22 -4.74 -14.25
CA ARG A 42 -2.00 -5.53 -14.41
C ARG A 42 -1.43 -5.30 -15.80
N ARG A 43 -0.20 -4.79 -15.86
CA ARG A 43 0.57 -4.61 -17.11
C ARG A 43 1.87 -5.39 -17.03
N GLY A 44 1.89 -6.56 -17.67
CA GLY A 44 3.02 -7.48 -17.57
C GLY A 44 3.23 -7.95 -16.13
N GLN A 45 4.42 -7.66 -15.58
CA GLN A 45 4.79 -8.02 -14.21
C GLN A 45 4.39 -6.96 -13.17
N VAL A 46 4.03 -5.75 -13.60
CA VAL A 46 3.69 -4.67 -12.68
C VAL A 46 2.21 -4.72 -12.35
N VAL A 47 1.90 -4.70 -11.06
CA VAL A 47 0.54 -4.65 -10.54
C VAL A 47 0.26 -3.26 -9.99
N HIS A 48 -0.79 -2.62 -10.49
CA HIS A 48 -1.33 -1.40 -9.93
C HIS A 48 -2.70 -1.68 -9.31
N VAL A 49 -3.01 -1.01 -8.20
CA VAL A 49 -4.35 -1.02 -7.62
C VAL A 49 -4.89 0.39 -7.63
N ARG A 50 -5.96 0.62 -8.40
CA ARG A 50 -6.75 1.85 -8.29
C ARG A 50 -7.53 1.78 -6.99
N VAL A 51 -7.06 2.51 -5.99
CA VAL A 51 -7.58 2.46 -4.62
C VAL A 51 -8.95 3.10 -4.56
N MET A 52 -9.86 2.45 -3.84
CA MET A 52 -11.20 2.94 -3.52
C MET A 52 -11.42 3.05 -2.01
N HIS A 53 -10.64 2.32 -1.21
CA HIS A 53 -10.71 2.35 0.26
C HIS A 53 -9.34 2.05 0.87
N LEU A 54 -9.03 2.72 1.98
CA LEU A 54 -7.82 2.51 2.77
C LEU A 54 -8.15 2.34 4.26
N GLU A 55 -7.40 1.47 4.90
CA GLU A 55 -7.46 1.24 6.34
C GLU A 55 -6.04 1.13 6.89
N ARG A 56 -5.78 1.77 8.05
CA ARG A 56 -4.53 1.59 8.78
C ARG A 56 -4.60 0.30 9.57
N LEU A 57 -3.59 -0.55 9.41
CA LEU A 57 -3.43 -1.74 10.23
C LEU A 57 -2.46 -1.46 11.39
N ASP A 58 -2.72 -2.07 12.53
CA ASP A 58 -1.81 -2.02 13.66
C ASP A 58 -0.67 -3.02 13.45
N MET A 59 0.56 -2.60 13.77
CA MET A 59 1.70 -3.52 13.77
C MET A 59 1.48 -4.62 14.81
N PRO A 60 1.77 -5.90 14.47
CA PRO A 60 1.70 -6.99 15.43
C PRO A 60 2.61 -6.71 16.62
N LYS A 61 2.04 -6.63 17.82
CA LYS A 61 2.81 -6.37 19.06
C LYS A 61 3.74 -7.52 19.44
N ALA A 62 3.48 -8.72 18.93
CA ALA A 62 4.11 -9.96 19.40
C ALA A 62 5.41 -10.30 18.65
N HIS A 63 5.54 -9.96 17.36
CA HIS A 63 6.74 -10.18 16.56
C HIS A 63 6.92 -8.96 15.64
N PRO A 64 8.00 -8.18 15.77
CA PRO A 64 8.30 -7.16 14.78
C PRO A 64 8.44 -7.89 13.44
N LEU A 65 7.55 -7.58 12.49
CA LEU A 65 7.74 -8.01 11.12
C LEU A 65 9.14 -7.58 10.73
N THR A 66 9.98 -8.53 10.36
CA THR A 66 11.31 -8.21 9.86
C THR A 66 11.10 -7.62 8.46
N ILE A 67 10.77 -6.32 8.42
CA ILE A 67 10.64 -5.55 7.19
C ILE A 67 12.04 -5.44 6.61
N ARG A 68 12.44 -6.43 5.82
CA ARG A 68 13.62 -6.35 4.99
C ARG A 68 13.23 -5.55 3.76
N SER A 69 13.40 -4.23 3.84
CA SER A 69 13.44 -3.35 2.67
C SER A 69 14.41 -3.96 1.67
N ARG A 70 13.91 -4.46 0.53
CA ARG A 70 14.79 -4.87 -0.56
C ARG A 70 15.23 -3.62 -1.30
N ASP A 71 16.48 -3.24 -1.10
CA ASP A 71 17.09 -2.14 -1.85
C ASP A 71 17.19 -2.56 -3.33
N PHE A 72 16.52 -1.83 -4.22
CA PHE A 72 16.64 -2.00 -5.67
C PHE A 72 17.79 -1.10 -6.16
N HIS A 73 18.82 -1.70 -6.75
CA HIS A 73 19.92 -1.04 -7.48
C HIS A 73 19.63 -1.05 -8.99
#